data_AF-A0A177EI65-F1
#
_entry.id   AF-A0A177EI65-F1
#
_cell.length_a   1.000
_cell.length_b   1.000
_cell.length_c   1.000
_cell.angle_alpha   90.00
_cell.angle_beta   90.00
_cell.angle_gamma   90.00
#
_symmetry.space_group_name_H-M   'P 1'
#
loop_
_entity.id
_entity.type
_entity.pdbx_description
1 polymer ?
#
loop_
_entity_poly.entity_id
_entity_poly.type
_entity_poly.pdbx_seq_one_letter_code
_entity_poly.pdbx_strand_id
1 'polypeptide(L)' 'MSREGGKKKPLKQPMKAQRELDETDLKFIEDEKERKLKEKLMRDALLKGKKK' A
#
# COMPACT_ATOMS: atom_id res chain seq x y z
N MET A 1 -40.53 2.84 -21.25
CA MET A 1 -39.24 2.12 -21.36
C MET A 1 -38.15 3.14 -21.69
N SER A 2 -37.41 3.61 -20.69
CA SER A 2 -36.31 4.56 -20.89
C SER A 2 -34.99 3.79 -20.97
N ARG A 3 -34.27 3.94 -22.08
CA ARG A 3 -33.06 3.19 -22.45
C ARG A 3 -31.93 3.38 -21.42
N GLU A 4 -31.72 2.39 -20.56
CA GLU A 4 -30.54 2.27 -19.68
C GLU A 4 -29.28 1.86 -20.46
N GLY A 5 -28.95 2.60 -21.52
CA GLY A 5 -27.97 2.19 -22.53
C GLY A 5 -26.70 3.04 -22.62
N GLY A 6 -26.42 3.92 -21.65
CA GLY A 6 -25.18 4.69 -21.61
C GLY A 6 -24.32 4.23 -20.45
N LYS A 7 -23.09 3.76 -20.71
CA LYS A 7 -22.08 3.59 -19.65
C LYS A 7 -22.01 4.90 -18.86
N LYS A 8 -22.59 4.92 -17.65
CA LYS A 8 -22.55 6.09 -16.77
C LYS A 8 -21.08 6.49 -16.64
N LYS A 9 -20.75 7.75 -16.89
CA LYS A 9 -19.39 8.27 -16.68
C LYS A 9 -18.94 7.78 -15.30
N PRO A 10 -17.74 7.18 -15.17
CA PRO A 10 -17.27 6.71 -13.88
C PRO A 10 -17.39 7.86 -12.88
N LEU A 11 -18.05 7.60 -11.75
CA LEU A 11 -18.23 8.59 -10.70
C LEU A 11 -16.85 9.12 -10.34
N LYS A 12 -16.68 10.45 -10.42
CA LYS A 12 -15.40 11.10 -10.11
C LYS A 12 -14.96 10.60 -8.74
N GLN A 13 -13.85 9.86 -8.70
CA GLN A 13 -13.35 9.36 -7.43
C GLN A 13 -13.04 10.55 -6.52
N PRO A 14 -13.34 10.46 -5.22
CA PRO A 14 -12.96 11.51 -4.28
C PRO A 14 -11.44 11.68 -4.36
N MET A 15 -10.98 12.92 -4.53
CA MET A 15 -9.55 13.21 -4.45
C MET A 15 -9.09 12.85 -3.05
N LYS A 16 -8.06 12.00 -2.98
CA LYS A 16 -7.43 11.69 -1.69
C LYS A 16 -6.88 13.02 -1.15
N ALA A 17 -7.29 13.38 0.06
CA ALA A 17 -6.73 14.54 0.72
C ALA A 17 -5.22 14.34 0.88
N GLN A 18 -4.44 15.29 0.40
CA GLN A 18 -3.00 15.31 0.64
C GLN A 18 -2.81 15.69 2.12
N ARG A 19 -2.54 14.70 2.97
CA ARG A 19 -2.14 14.97 4.35
C ARG A 19 -0.65 15.30 4.33
N GLU A 20 -0.30 16.48 4.84
CA GLU A 20 1.10 16.84 5.08
C GLU A 20 1.62 15.97 6.21
N LEU A 21 2.67 15.21 5.92
CA LEU A 21 3.35 14.38 6.90
C LEU A 21 4.42 15.24 7.56
N ASP A 22 4.44 15.24 8.89
CA ASP A 22 5.48 15.92 9.65
C ASP A 22 6.76 15.07 9.75
N GLU A 23 7.81 15.65 10.34
CA GLU A 23 9.11 14.96 10.51
C GLU A 23 8.99 13.67 11.33
N THR A 24 8.03 13.62 12.26
CA THR A 24 7.81 12.45 13.11
C THR A 24 7.12 11.33 12.35
N ASP A 25 6.15 11.67 11.49
CA ASP A 25 5.45 10.75 10.60
C ASP A 25 6.44 10.13 9.60
N LEU A 26 7.34 10.93 9.03
CA LEU A 26 8.35 10.44 8.08
C LEU A 26 9.29 9.43 8.74
N LYS A 27 9.76 9.73 9.96
CA LYS A 27 10.63 8.84 10.72
C LYS A 27 9.94 7.51 11.05
N PHE A 28 8.67 7.57 11.44
CA PHE A 28 7.88 6.35 11.70
C PHE A 28 7.73 5.49 10.43
N ILE A 29 7.49 6.10 9.26
CA ILE A 29 7.38 5.37 7.99
C ILE A 29 8.71 4.71 7.61
N GLU A 30 9.83 5.38 7.85
CA GLU A 30 11.16 4.83 7.61
C GLU A 30 11.45 3.63 8.52
N ASP A 31 11.22 3.78 9.83
CA ASP A 31 11.37 2.70 10.82
C ASP A 31 10.49 1.48 10.47
N GLU A 32 9.25 1.72 10.03
CA GLU A 32 8.33 0.64 9.65
C GLU A 32 8.81 -0.10 8.39
N LYS A 33 9.33 0.63 7.40
CA LYS A 33 9.89 0.04 6.18
C LYS A 33 11.11 -0.82 6.49
N GLU A 34 12.01 -0.34 7.33
CA GLU A 34 13.18 -1.11 7.75
C GLU A 34 12.79 -2.40 8.48
N ARG A 35 11.83 -2.32 9.40
CA ARG A 35 11.35 -3.50 10.14
C ARG A 35 10.76 -4.53 9.19
N LYS A 36 9.92 -4.10 8.24
CA LYS A 36 9.32 -4.98 7.23
C LYS A 36 10.38 -5.62 6.33
N LEU A 37 11.43 -4.88 5.96
CA LEU A 37 12.52 -5.42 5.14
C LEU A 37 13.29 -6.52 5.91
N LYS A 38 13.64 -6.26 7.18
CA LYS A 38 14.32 -7.23 8.05
C LYS A 38 13.48 -8.50 8.23
N GLU A 39 12.18 -8.36 8.47
CA GLU A 39 11.26 -9.51 8.56
C GLU A 39 11.19 -10.33 7.25
N LYS A 40 11.14 -9.66 6.10
CA LYS A 40 11.11 -10.34 4.80
C LYS A 40 12.40 -11.13 4.56
N LEU A 41 13.56 -10.52 4.82
CA LEU A 41 14.85 -11.19 4.68
C LEU A 41 14.96 -12.42 5.58
N MET A 42 14.50 -12.34 6.83
CA MET A 42 14.49 -13.49 7.72
C MET A 42 13.52 -14.57 7.27
N ARG A 43 12.31 -14.20 6.83
CA ARG A 43 11.34 -15.16 6.27
C ARG A 43 11.92 -15.86 5.04
N ASP A 44 12.49 -15.11 4.10
CA ASP A 44 13.07 -15.64 2.86
C ASP A 44 14.27 -16.56 3.16
N ALA A 45 15.11 -16.20 4.14
CA ALA A 45 16.19 -17.06 4.60
C ALA A 45 15.67 -18.37 5.21
N LEU A 46 14.62 -18.31 6.04
CA LEU A 46 13.97 -19.50 6.61
C LEU A 46 13.35 -20.39 5.52
N LEU A 47 12.64 -19.79 4.56
CA LEU A 47 12.00 -20.49 3.45
C LEU A 47 13.02 -21.13 2.52
N LYS A 48 14.16 -20.47 2.27
CA LYS A 48 15.26 -21.03 1.46
C LYS A 48 15.99 -22.16 2.18
N GLY A 49 16.14 -22.07 3.50
CA GLY A 49 16.72 -23.13 4.34
C GLY A 49 15.83 -24.38 4.47
N LYS A 50 14.50 -24.22 4.43
CA LYS A 50 13.54 -25.35 4.49
C LYS A 50 13.31 -26.08 3.16
N LYS A 51 13.80 -25.54 2.05
CA LYS A 51 13.66 -26.14 0.70
C LYS A 51 14.88 -26.99 0.29
N LYS A 52 15.76 -27.34 1.24
CA LYS A 52 16.91 -28.22 1.03
C LYS A 52 16.73 -29.54 1.76
#